data_AF-A0A1A2D396-F1
#
_entry.id   AF-A0A1A2D396-F1
#
_cell.length_a   1.000
_cell.length_b   1.000
_cell.length_c   1.000
_cell.angle_alpha   90.00
_cell.angle_beta   90.00
_cell.angle_gamma   90.00
#
_symmetry.space_group_name_H-M   'P 1'
#
loop_
_entity.id
_entity.type
_entity.pdbx_description
1 polymer ?
#
loop_
_entity_poly.entity_id
_entity_poly.type
_entity_poly.pdbx_seq_one_letter_code
_entity_poly.pdbx_strand_id
1 'polypeptide(L)'
;MSAYARHTEDVMLRPELVALDQAARERVLSHVAAKGGFCECCGGKEFDVGCALYLGFLFLDEELDAYMVALTCRNPGCAKPRTAIRLPEKDFLDDGDYRAKSWTAGAPGGA
;
A
#
# COMPACT_ATOMS: atom_id res chain seq x y z
N MET A 1 19.81 16.59 -22.40
CA MET A 1 20.77 16.02 -21.43
C MET A 1 20.44 16.58 -20.05
N SER A 2 20.33 15.67 -19.07
CA SER A 2 20.20 15.86 -17.61
C SER A 2 19.04 16.71 -17.08
N ALA A 3 18.03 16.12 -16.44
CA ALA A 3 18.06 15.46 -15.11
C ALA A 3 17.48 16.42 -14.07
N TYR A 4 16.15 16.47 -13.98
CA TYR A 4 15.53 16.90 -12.74
C TYR A 4 15.58 15.71 -11.80
N ALA A 5 16.40 15.91 -10.78
CA ALA A 5 16.78 14.96 -9.77
C ALA A 5 15.57 14.24 -9.14
N ARG A 6 15.83 12.97 -8.79
CA ARG A 6 15.11 12.25 -7.73
C ARG A 6 14.94 13.17 -6.51
N HIS A 7 13.77 13.77 -6.37
CA HIS A 7 13.29 14.16 -5.06
C HIS A 7 12.44 13.01 -4.55
N THR A 8 13.07 12.14 -3.78
CA THR A 8 12.41 11.41 -2.71
C THR A 8 11.94 12.48 -1.73
N GLU A 9 10.83 13.13 -2.06
CA GLU A 9 10.20 14.04 -1.12
C GLU A 9 9.81 13.19 0.09
N ASP A 10 10.42 13.52 1.21
CA ASP A 10 9.81 13.44 2.53
C ASP A 10 8.52 14.29 2.49
N VAL A 11 7.57 13.89 1.64
CA VAL A 11 6.18 14.24 1.79
C VAL A 11 5.87 13.63 3.13
N MET A 12 5.66 14.46 4.15
CA MET A 12 5.26 14.00 5.46
C MET A 12 4.07 13.08 5.27
N LEU A 13 4.34 11.78 5.23
CA LEU A 13 3.33 10.77 5.02
C LEU A 13 2.41 10.93 6.19
N ARG A 14 1.11 10.99 5.90
CA ARG A 14 0.12 10.98 6.96
C ARG A 14 0.45 9.80 7.87
N PRO A 15 0.44 9.96 9.21
CA PRO A 15 0.86 8.89 10.13
C PRO A 15 0.12 7.57 9.91
N GLU A 16 -1.07 7.61 9.33
CA GLU A 16 -1.89 6.45 8.99
C GLU A 16 -1.43 5.68 7.72
N LEU A 17 -0.52 6.26 6.92
CA LEU A 17 -0.04 5.68 5.67
C LEU A 17 1.27 4.93 5.87
N VAL A 18 1.31 3.70 5.35
CA VAL A 18 2.50 2.86 5.30
C VAL A 18 3.21 3.06 3.97
N ALA A 19 4.46 3.51 4.04
CA ALA A 19 5.34 3.54 2.87
C ALA A 19 5.69 2.11 2.46
N LEU A 20 5.57 1.80 1.17
CA LEU A 20 5.97 0.51 0.62
C LEU A 20 7.35 0.62 -0.01
N ASP A 21 8.22 -0.31 0.36
CA ASP A 21 9.50 -0.51 -0.31
C ASP A 21 9.31 -1.16 -1.69
N GLN A 22 10.40 -1.35 -2.43
CA GLN A 22 10.33 -1.87 -3.78
C GLN A 22 9.80 -3.32 -3.82
N ALA A 23 10.20 -4.16 -2.87
CA ALA A 23 9.78 -5.55 -2.81
C ALA A 23 8.29 -5.68 -2.51
N ALA A 24 7.77 -4.91 -1.55
CA ALA A 24 6.36 -4.84 -1.24
C ALA A 24 5.54 -4.36 -2.45
N ARG A 25 6.01 -3.35 -3.19
CA ARG A 25 5.35 -2.88 -4.43
C ARG A 25 5.29 -3.97 -5.49
N GLU A 26 6.36 -4.74 -5.67
CA GLU A 26 6.40 -5.86 -6.62
C GLU A 26 5.44 -6.99 -6.23
N ARG A 27 5.34 -7.29 -4.93
CA ARG A 27 4.32 -8.21 -4.40
C ARG A 27 2.90 -7.71 -4.70
N VAL A 28 2.61 -6.44 -4.42
CA VAL A 28 1.30 -5.83 -4.76
C VAL A 28 0.98 -5.97 -6.25
N LEU A 29 1.92 -5.64 -7.14
CA LEU A 29 1.72 -5.78 -8.58
C LEU A 29 1.47 -7.23 -9.01
N SER A 30 2.18 -8.18 -8.41
CA SER A 30 1.97 -9.62 -8.63
C SER A 30 0.55 -10.03 -8.23
N HIS A 31 0.04 -9.54 -7.10
CA HIS A 31 -1.33 -9.77 -6.67
C HIS A 31 -2.37 -9.11 -7.58
N VAL A 32 -2.12 -7.89 -8.07
CA VAL A 32 -2.98 -7.23 -9.07
C VAL A 32 -3.08 -8.10 -10.32
N ALA A 33 -1.95 -8.58 -10.85
CA ALA A 33 -1.93 -9.44 -12.02
C ALA A 33 -2.63 -10.79 -11.78
N ALA A 34 -2.38 -11.43 -10.64
CA ALA A 34 -2.99 -12.71 -10.28
C ALA A 34 -4.52 -12.63 -10.14
N LYS A 35 -5.04 -11.51 -9.64
CA LYS A 35 -6.49 -11.23 -9.57
C LYS A 35 -7.09 -10.76 -10.91
N GLY A 36 -6.28 -10.66 -11.98
CA GLY A 36 -6.71 -10.16 -13.28
C GLY A 36 -7.02 -8.66 -13.29
N GLY A 37 -6.44 -7.89 -12.37
CA GLY A 37 -6.73 -6.46 -12.17
C GLY A 37 -6.43 -5.63 -13.42
N PHE A 38 -7.37 -4.74 -13.74
CA PHE A 38 -7.27 -3.78 -14.83
C PHE A 38 -7.88 -2.45 -14.40
N CYS A 39 -7.50 -1.37 -15.07
CA CYS A 39 -8.05 -0.05 -14.82
C CYS A 39 -9.48 -0.03 -15.35
N GLU A 40 -10.47 0.13 -14.48
CA GLU A 40 -11.89 0.17 -14.86
C GLU A 40 -12.22 1.31 -15.84
N CYS A 41 -11.39 2.35 -15.91
CA CYS A 41 -11.59 3.47 -16.81
C CYS A 41 -11.08 3.22 -18.24
N CYS A 42 -9.93 2.55 -18.42
CA CYS A 42 -9.29 2.45 -19.73
C CYS A 42 -8.81 1.04 -20.11
N GLY A 43 -9.05 0.03 -19.27
CA GLY A 43 -8.63 -1.37 -19.50
C GLY A 43 -7.13 -1.64 -19.36
N GLY A 44 -6.31 -0.63 -19.01
CA GLY A 44 -4.87 -0.80 -18.83
C GLY A 44 -4.54 -1.72 -17.65
N LYS A 45 -3.49 -2.52 -17.78
CA LYS A 45 -3.04 -3.48 -16.73
C LYS A 45 -1.82 -3.02 -15.96
N GLU A 46 -1.31 -1.85 -16.31
CA GLU A 46 -0.08 -1.31 -15.76
C GLU A 46 -0.36 -0.23 -14.74
N PHE A 47 0.20 -0.40 -13.55
CA PHE A 47 -0.02 0.48 -12.41
C PHE A 47 1.29 0.84 -11.72
N ASP A 48 1.35 2.06 -11.20
CA ASP A 48 2.29 2.43 -10.16
C ASP A 48 1.63 2.21 -8.79
N VAL A 49 2.40 1.65 -7.86
CA VAL A 49 1.94 1.37 -6.50
C VAL A 49 2.32 2.53 -5.59
N GLY A 50 1.35 3.03 -4.82
CA GLY A 50 1.52 4.09 -3.83
C GLY A 50 1.70 3.56 -2.41
N CYS A 51 1.28 4.34 -1.41
CA CYS A 51 1.27 3.92 -0.01
C CYS A 51 0.09 2.99 0.29
N ALA A 52 0.17 2.29 1.41
CA ALA A 52 -0.92 1.47 1.95
C ALA A 52 -1.59 2.16 3.15
N LEU A 53 -2.89 1.93 3.33
CA LEU A 53 -3.68 2.39 4.47
C LEU A 53 -4.23 1.17 5.20
N TYR A 54 -3.93 1.04 6.50
CA TYR A 54 -4.51 -0.02 7.32
C TYR A 54 -6.01 0.20 7.56
N LEU A 55 -6.82 -0.85 7.40
CA LEU A 55 -8.27 -0.78 7.52
C LEU A 55 -8.83 -1.46 8.78
N GLY A 56 -8.09 -2.41 9.37
CA GLY A 56 -8.59 -3.36 10.38
C GLY A 56 -9.03 -2.78 11.74
N PHE A 57 -8.80 -1.49 12.00
CA PHE A 57 -9.37 -0.81 13.18
C PHE A 57 -10.52 0.15 12.84
N LEU A 58 -10.58 0.64 11.59
CA LEU A 58 -11.50 1.71 11.22
C LEU A 58 -12.86 1.19 10.74
N PHE A 59 -12.95 -0.09 10.39
CA PHE A 59 -14.15 -0.70 9.81
C PHE A 59 -14.46 -2.01 10.56
N LEU A 60 -15.62 -2.07 11.23
CA LEU A 60 -16.00 -3.19 12.11
C LEU A 60 -16.14 -4.54 11.37
N ASP A 61 -16.39 -4.52 10.06
CA ASP A 61 -16.55 -5.70 9.23
C ASP A 61 -15.28 -6.10 8.46
N GLU A 62 -14.17 -5.41 8.70
CA GLU A 62 -12.93 -5.66 7.96
C GLU A 62 -12.02 -6.68 8.65
N GLU A 63 -11.32 -7.50 7.86
CA GLU A 63 -10.28 -8.37 8.38
C GLU A 63 -9.19 -7.56 9.09
N LEU A 64 -8.74 -8.06 10.25
CA LEU A 64 -7.81 -7.37 11.16
C LEU A 64 -6.41 -7.15 10.57
N ASP A 65 -6.13 -7.68 9.40
CA ASP A 65 -4.88 -7.53 8.66
C ASP A 65 -5.10 -6.85 7.30
N ALA A 66 -6.28 -6.29 7.02
CA ALA A 66 -6.56 -5.69 5.72
C ALA A 66 -5.92 -4.31 5.55
N TYR A 67 -5.35 -4.10 4.36
CA TYR A 67 -4.84 -2.82 3.88
C TYR A 67 -5.50 -2.45 2.55
N MET A 68 -5.68 -1.15 2.34
CA MET A 68 -5.96 -0.55 1.04
C MET A 68 -4.66 0.01 0.45
N VAL A 69 -4.20 -0.54 -0.67
CA VAL A 69 -3.00 -0.08 -1.35
C VAL A 69 -3.38 0.78 -2.54
N ALA A 70 -2.84 2.00 -2.61
CA ALA A 70 -3.11 2.93 -3.70
C ALA A 70 -2.46 2.44 -5.01
N LEU A 71 -3.21 2.53 -6.10
CA LEU A 71 -2.76 2.21 -7.46
C LEU A 71 -3.01 3.40 -8.38
N THR A 72 -2.05 3.69 -9.26
CA THR A 72 -2.20 4.70 -10.32
C THR A 72 -1.97 4.06 -11.67
N CYS A 73 -2.98 4.07 -12.54
CA CYS A 73 -2.85 3.58 -13.91
C CYS A 73 -1.78 4.39 -14.65
N ARG A 74 -0.85 3.69 -15.32
CA ARG A 74 0.26 4.33 -16.06
C ARG A 74 -0.14 4.90 -17.41
N ASN A 75 -1.38 4.69 -17.86
CA ASN A 75 -1.86 5.30 -19.11
C ASN A 75 -2.04 6.82 -18.91
N PRO A 76 -1.24 7.68 -19.56
CA PRO A 76 -1.33 9.13 -19.39
C PRO A 76 -2.66 9.71 -19.90
N GLY A 77 -3.37 8.99 -20.78
CA GLY A 77 -4.69 9.37 -21.27
C GLY A 77 -5.87 8.88 -20.40
N CYS A 78 -5.61 8.24 -19.27
CA CYS A 78 -6.68 7.71 -18.42
C CYS A 78 -7.42 8.85 -17.70
N ALA A 79 -8.74 8.96 -17.90
CA ALA A 79 -9.57 9.99 -17.28
C ALA A 79 -9.74 9.81 -15.76
N LYS A 80 -9.57 8.57 -15.25
CA LYS A 80 -9.64 8.23 -13.82
C LYS A 80 -8.49 7.28 -13.46
N PRO A 81 -7.25 7.80 -13.33
CA PRO A 81 -6.07 6.95 -13.19
C PRO A 81 -5.90 6.37 -11.79
N ARG A 82 -6.50 6.96 -10.76
CA ARG A 82 -6.33 6.54 -9.36
C ARG A 82 -7.38 5.51 -8.96
N THR A 83 -6.93 4.39 -8.41
CA THR A 83 -7.75 3.34 -7.83
C THR A 83 -7.01 2.73 -6.63
N ALA A 84 -7.52 1.65 -6.05
CA ALA A 84 -6.86 0.92 -4.99
C ALA A 84 -7.19 -0.57 -5.04
N ILE A 85 -6.35 -1.38 -4.40
CA ILE A 85 -6.58 -2.81 -4.17
C ILE A 85 -6.59 -3.08 -2.67
N ARG A 86 -7.48 -3.97 -2.24
CA ARG A 86 -7.47 -4.53 -0.88
C ARG A 86 -6.63 -5.80 -0.83
N LEU A 87 -5.71 -5.85 0.12
CA LEU A 87 -4.83 -6.99 0.39
C LEU A 87 -4.64 -7.16 1.91
N PRO A 88 -4.60 -8.39 2.42
CA PRO A 88 -4.15 -8.65 3.78
C PRO A 88 -2.64 -8.38 3.90
N GLU A 89 -2.18 -8.06 5.11
CA GLU A 89 -0.79 -7.70 5.43
C GLU A 89 0.23 -8.68 4.84
N LYS A 90 0.01 -9.97 5.13
CA LYS A 90 0.87 -11.09 4.75
C LYS A 90 1.07 -11.27 3.24
N ASP A 91 0.22 -10.67 2.41
CA ASP A 91 0.30 -10.82 0.96
C ASP A 91 1.37 -9.88 0.36
N PHE A 92 1.79 -8.84 1.08
CA PHE A 92 2.74 -7.85 0.52
C PHE A 92 3.73 -7.23 1.50
N LEU A 93 3.49 -7.32 2.82
CA LEU A 93 4.44 -6.95 3.86
C LEU A 93 5.08 -8.22 4.44
N ASP A 94 6.38 -8.17 4.75
CA ASP A 94 7.01 -9.24 5.52
C ASP A 94 6.68 -9.09 7.01
N ASP A 95 6.73 -10.19 7.76
CA ASP A 95 6.43 -10.28 9.20
C ASP A 95 7.22 -9.29 10.10
N GLY A 96 8.24 -8.62 9.54
CA GLY A 96 9.06 -7.61 10.22
C GLY A 96 8.61 -6.15 10.06
N ASP A 97 7.66 -5.85 9.17
CA ASP A 97 7.45 -4.46 8.71
C ASP A 97 6.37 -3.66 9.44
N TYR A 98 5.33 -4.26 10.07
CA TYR A 98 4.29 -3.43 10.71
C TYR A 98 3.67 -3.91 12.04
N ARG A 99 3.56 -5.21 12.34
CA ARG A 99 2.96 -5.67 13.62
C ARG A 99 3.85 -5.56 14.86
N ALA A 100 5.15 -5.31 14.72
CA ALA A 100 6.08 -5.28 15.85
C ALA A 100 6.37 -3.87 16.45
N LYS A 101 5.83 -2.77 15.88
CA LYS A 101 6.28 -1.42 16.27
C LYS A 101 5.28 -0.51 16.99
N SER A 102 4.02 -0.90 17.21
CA SER A 102 3.05 0.04 17.80
C SER A 102 2.28 -0.42 19.04
N TRP A 103 2.39 -1.67 19.50
CA TRP A 103 1.68 -2.11 20.71
C TRP A 103 2.54 -2.98 21.63
N THR A 104 3.68 -2.46 22.11
CA THR A 104 4.14 -2.79 23.47
C THR A 104 3.50 -1.78 24.43
N ALA A 105 2.20 -1.94 24.70
CA ALA A 105 1.66 -1.42 25.94
C ALA A 105 2.47 -2.07 27.06
N GLY A 106 3.34 -1.29 27.70
CA GLY A 106 4.17 -1.79 28.80
C GLY A 106 3.27 -2.43 29.85
N ALA A 107 3.35 -3.76 29.97
CA ALA A 107 2.76 -4.44 31.11
C ALA A 107 3.47 -3.89 32.37
N PRO A 108 2.76 -3.34 33.37
CA PRO A 108 3.40 -2.99 34.62
C PRO A 108 3.93 -4.27 35.26
N GLY A 109 5.24 -4.28 35.53
CA GLY A 109 5.89 -5.38 36.25
C GLY A 109 5.25 -5.55 37.62
N GLY A 110 4.61 -6.71 37.82
CA GLY A 110 4.14 -7.13 39.13
C GLY A 110 5.32 -7.62 39.96
N ALA A 111 5.48 -6.99 41.13
CA ALA A 111 6.33 -7.46 42.22
C ALA A 111 5.62 -8.55 43.04
#